data_AF-A0A8I7BG53-F1
#
_entry.id   AF-A0A8I7BG53-F1
#
_cell.length_a   1.000
_cell.length_b   1.000
_cell.length_c   1.000
_cell.angle_alpha   90.00
_cell.angle_beta   90.00
_cell.angle_gamma   90.00
#
_symmetry.space_group_name_H-M   'P 1'
#
loop_
_entity.id
_entity.type
_entity.pdbx_description
1 polymer ?
#
loop_
_entity_poly.entity_id
_entity_poly.type
_entity_poly.pdbx_seq_one_letter_code
_entity_poly.pdbx_strand_id
1 'polypeptide(L)'
;MRGGSGGGLRNPCLTMHQPWASLLVHGIKRVEGRSWPSPVTGRLWIHVASKVPDPDTVAAMEDFYREIYAVDDVHHIDFPRHYPVSRLLGASTWSAASGPRSSSAGRTCLNQ
;
A
#
# COMPACT_ATOMS: atom_id res chain seq x y z
N MET A 1 -36.90 8.78 12.49
CA MET A 1 -35.74 7.92 12.83
C MET A 1 -34.92 7.66 11.58
N ARG A 2 -33.74 8.29 11.45
CA ARG A 2 -32.70 7.86 10.51
C ARG A 2 -31.42 7.71 11.34
N GLY A 3 -31.14 6.47 11.73
CA GLY A 3 -29.89 6.10 12.37
C GLY A 3 -28.79 6.06 11.31
N GLY A 4 -27.62 6.59 11.66
CA GLY A 4 -26.45 6.59 10.79
C GLY A 4 -25.34 7.44 11.39
N SER A 5 -24.79 7.00 12.53
CA SER A 5 -23.56 7.55 13.09
C SER A 5 -22.41 7.32 12.10
N GLY A 6 -22.19 8.26 11.19
CA GLY A 6 -21.10 8.28 10.22
C GLY A 6 -19.76 8.57 10.89
N GLY A 7 -19.26 7.61 11.67
CA GLY A 7 -17.92 7.62 12.25
C GLY A 7 -16.87 7.26 11.20
N GLY A 8 -16.59 8.16 10.25
CA GLY A 8 -15.44 8.01 9.38
C GLY A 8 -14.16 7.97 10.21
N LEU A 9 -13.26 7.02 9.92
CA LEU A 9 -11.95 6.95 10.58
C LEU A 9 -11.23 8.28 10.34
N ARG A 10 -10.99 9.04 11.42
CA ARG A 10 -10.24 10.30 11.36
C ARG A 10 -8.75 9.96 11.27
N ASN A 11 -8.12 10.31 10.16
CA ASN A 11 -6.70 10.04 9.88
C ASN A 11 -6.33 8.55 10.00
N PRO A 12 -6.94 7.67 9.20
CA PRO A 12 -6.62 6.24 9.24
C PRO A 12 -5.14 6.04 8.90
N CYS A 13 -4.52 5.03 9.53
CA CYS A 13 -3.13 4.68 9.32
C CYS A 13 -3.00 3.19 9.05
N LEU A 14 -2.19 2.84 8.06
CA LEU A 14 -1.80 1.49 7.72
C LEU A 14 -0.33 1.27 8.07
N THR A 15 -0.07 0.26 8.91
CA THR A 15 1.28 -0.24 9.17
C THR A 15 1.67 -1.32 8.15
N MET A 16 2.86 -1.20 7.57
CA MET A 16 3.41 -2.16 6.62
C MET A 16 4.92 -2.38 6.84
N HIS A 17 5.42 -3.56 6.51
CA HIS A 17 6.86 -3.86 6.55
C HIS A 17 7.60 -3.27 5.35
N GLN A 18 8.90 -3.04 5.50
CA GLN A 18 9.76 -2.75 4.37
C GLN A 18 10.02 -4.01 3.54
N PRO A 19 10.26 -3.87 2.21
CA PRO A 19 10.34 -2.61 1.45
C PRO A 19 8.99 -2.02 1.02
N TRP A 20 7.88 -2.76 1.19
CA TRP A 20 6.58 -2.39 0.62
C TRP A 20 6.04 -1.04 1.11
N ALA A 21 6.32 -0.64 2.35
CA ALA A 21 5.88 0.65 2.88
C ALA A 21 6.46 1.83 2.07
N SER A 22 7.77 1.83 1.83
CA SER A 22 8.41 2.85 1.00
C SER A 22 7.95 2.77 -0.46
N LEU A 23 7.86 1.56 -1.03
CA LEU A 23 7.40 1.38 -2.41
C LEU A 23 5.98 1.92 -2.62
N LEU A 24 5.11 1.79 -1.61
CA LEU A 24 3.74 2.30 -1.68
C LEU A 24 3.70 3.83 -1.62
N VAL A 25 4.46 4.46 -0.71
CA VAL A 25 4.53 5.92 -0.63
C VAL A 25 5.14 6.54 -1.89
N HIS A 26 6.11 5.86 -2.52
CA HIS A 26 6.72 6.28 -3.79
C HIS A 26 5.85 5.98 -5.03
N GLY A 27 4.65 5.39 -4.87
CA GLY A 27 3.75 5.09 -5.98
C GLY A 27 4.15 3.86 -6.81
N ILE A 28 5.23 3.16 -6.45
CA ILE A 28 5.70 1.95 -7.12
C ILE A 28 4.77 0.78 -6.81
N LYS A 29 4.39 0.61 -5.53
CA LYS A 29 3.37 -0.37 -5.11
C LYS A 29 2.00 0.30 -5.07
N ARG A 30 1.23 0.12 -6.14
CA ARG A 30 -0.11 0.70 -6.29
C ARG A 30 -1.23 -0.12 -5.65
N VAL A 31 -0.98 -1.41 -5.41
CA VAL A 31 -2.02 -2.36 -5.03
C VAL A 31 -1.69 -3.08 -3.72
N GLU A 32 -2.68 -3.18 -2.84
CA GLU A 32 -2.62 -3.91 -1.57
C GLU A 32 -3.84 -4.83 -1.41
N GLY A 33 -3.61 -6.14 -1.34
CA GLY A 33 -4.68 -7.12 -1.19
C GLY A 33 -4.99 -7.41 0.28
N ARG A 34 -6.27 -7.32 0.69
CA ARG A 34 -6.75 -7.72 2.01
C ARG A 34 -7.85 -8.75 1.91
N SER A 35 -7.94 -9.63 2.91
CA SER A 35 -9.06 -10.56 3.02
C SER A 35 -10.36 -9.87 3.49
N TRP A 36 -10.29 -8.65 4.05
CA TRP A 36 -11.45 -7.87 4.51
C TRP A 36 -11.61 -6.55 3.75
N PRO A 37 -12.84 -6.00 3.65
CA PRO A 37 -13.03 -4.69 3.05
C PRO A 37 -12.43 -3.62 3.96
N SER A 38 -11.60 -2.74 3.40
CA SER A 38 -11.22 -1.50 4.08
C SER A 38 -12.32 -0.47 3.84
N PRO A 39 -12.98 0.07 4.88
CA PRO A 39 -13.95 1.15 4.72
C PRO A 39 -13.28 2.51 4.46
N VAL A 40 -11.95 2.55 4.30
CA VAL A 40 -11.18 3.79 4.13
C VAL A 40 -11.17 4.17 2.66
N THR A 41 -11.66 5.35 2.34
CA THR A 41 -11.44 6.04 1.07
C THR A 41 -10.98 7.46 1.38
N GLY A 42 -10.01 7.98 0.63
CA GLY A 42 -9.38 9.27 0.89
C GLY A 42 -7.98 9.11 1.49
N ARG A 43 -7.59 10.03 2.38
CA ARG A 43 -6.23 10.06 2.93
C ARG A 43 -5.98 8.85 3.84
N LEU A 44 -4.92 8.09 3.56
CA LEU A 44 -4.42 7.01 4.42
C LEU A 44 -2.95 7.26 4.78
N TRP A 45 -2.65 7.30 6.06
CA TRP A 45 -1.27 7.41 6.56
C TRP A 45 -0.55 6.07 6.47
N ILE A 46 0.74 6.09 6.18
CA ILE A 46 1.59 4.89 6.09
C ILE A 46 2.64 4.93 7.19
N HIS A 47 2.54 3.96 8.09
CA HIS A 47 3.50 3.71 9.15
C HIS A 47 4.36 2.50 8.77
N VAL A 48 5.66 2.59 9.04
CA VAL A 48 6.58 1.47 8.82
C VAL A 48 6.72 0.65 10.09
N ALA A 49 6.49 -0.65 9.96
CA ALA A 49 6.76 -1.60 11.03
C ALA A 49 8.25 -1.65 11.40
N SER A 50 8.55 -2.20 12.57
CA SER A 50 9.92 -2.20 13.12
C SER A 50 10.86 -3.26 12.55
N LYS A 51 10.36 -4.20 11.74
CA LYS A 51 11.21 -5.25 11.15
C LYS A 51 12.18 -4.62 10.15
N VAL A 52 13.47 -4.76 10.43
CA VAL A 52 14.55 -4.39 9.51
C VAL A 52 14.40 -5.21 8.23
N PRO A 53 14.36 -4.57 7.04
CA PRO A 53 14.27 -5.30 5.79
C PRO A 53 15.58 -6.05 5.55
N ASP A 54 15.44 -7.27 5.07
CA ASP A 54 16.55 -8.08 4.60
C ASP A 54 17.03 -7.54 3.23
N PRO A 55 18.34 -7.32 3.01
CA PRO A 55 18.86 -6.73 1.78
C PRO A 55 18.49 -7.51 0.51
N ASP A 56 18.51 -8.85 0.58
CA ASP A 56 18.17 -9.71 -0.55
C ASP A 56 16.68 -9.58 -0.89
N THR A 57 15.84 -9.46 0.13
CA THR A 57 14.41 -9.17 -0.04
C THR A 57 14.17 -7.81 -0.68
N VAL A 58 14.95 -6.78 -0.32
CA VAL A 58 14.86 -5.46 -0.96
C VAL A 58 15.21 -5.56 -2.43
N ALA A 59 16.37 -6.15 -2.76
CA ALA A 59 16.83 -6.31 -4.13
C ALA A 59 15.83 -7.10 -4.99
N ALA A 60 15.34 -8.23 -4.48
CA ALA A 60 14.34 -9.06 -5.16
C ALA A 60 13.04 -8.30 -5.43
N MET A 61 12.60 -7.43 -4.51
CA MET A 61 11.40 -6.61 -4.73
C MET A 61 11.64 -5.48 -5.72
N GLU A 62 12.81 -4.84 -5.73
CA GLU A 62 13.14 -3.84 -6.75
C GLU A 62 13.18 -4.45 -8.15
N ASP A 63 13.84 -5.59 -8.31
CA ASP A 63 13.91 -6.30 -9.59
C ASP A 63 12.53 -6.75 -10.06
N PHE A 64 11.72 -7.31 -9.15
CA PHE A 64 10.34 -7.69 -9.45
C PHE A 64 9.51 -6.51 -9.99
N TYR A 65 9.61 -5.32 -9.36
CA TYR A 65 8.89 -4.14 -9.85
C TYR A 65 9.49 -3.60 -11.16
N ARG A 66 10.81 -3.65 -11.35
CA ARG A 66 11.43 -3.32 -12.65
C ARG A 66 10.87 -4.17 -13.77
N GLU A 67 10.79 -5.48 -13.56
CA GLU A 67 10.25 -6.42 -14.56
C GLU A 67 8.78 -6.14 -14.87
N ILE A 68 7.95 -5.91 -13.86
CA ILE A 68 6.53 -5.61 -14.06
C ILE A 68 6.34 -4.34 -14.90
N TYR A 69 7.04 -3.27 -14.56
CA TYR A 69 6.89 -2.00 -15.26
C TYR A 69 7.56 -2.00 -16.64
N ALA A 70 8.60 -2.81 -16.85
CA ALA A 70 9.20 -3.02 -18.17
C ALA A 70 8.21 -3.65 -19.17
N VAL A 71 7.26 -4.47 -18.70
CA VAL A 71 6.16 -4.99 -19.56
C VAL A 71 5.29 -3.86 -20.11
N ASP A 72 5.13 -2.77 -19.35
CA ASP A 72 4.38 -1.57 -19.74
C ASP A 72 5.28 -0.51 -20.43
N ASP A 73 6.49 -0.89 -20.87
CA ASP A 73 7.51 -0.03 -21.47
C ASP A 73 8.02 1.12 -20.56
N VAL A 74 7.87 0.96 -19.24
CA VAL A 74 8.38 1.89 -18.23
C VAL A 74 9.68 1.34 -17.66
N HIS A 75 10.80 1.84 -18.17
CA HIS A 75 12.15 1.38 -17.77
C HIS A 75 12.80 2.24 -16.69
N HIS A 76 12.24 3.41 -16.38
CA HIS A 76 12.78 4.34 -15.40
C HIS A 76 11.88 4.40 -14.16
N ILE A 77 12.32 3.74 -13.08
CA ILE A 77 11.66 3.75 -11.77
C ILE A 77 12.65 4.26 -10.74
N ASP A 78 12.27 5.33 -10.04
CA ASP A 78 13.06 5.90 -8.96
C ASP A 78 12.80 5.16 -7.64
N PHE A 79 13.64 4.16 -7.36
CA PHE A 79 13.59 3.44 -6.09
C PHE A 79 14.11 4.30 -4.91
N PRO A 80 13.55 4.14 -3.71
CA PRO A 80 14.04 4.81 -2.50
C PRO A 80 15.48 4.40 -2.18
N ARG A 81 16.35 5.38 -1.86
CA ARG A 81 17.72 5.10 -1.43
C ARG A 81 17.82 4.46 -0.04
N HIS A 82 16.81 4.66 0.80
CA HIS A 82 16.78 4.21 2.18
C HIS A 82 15.40 3.66 2.56
N TYR A 83 15.39 2.61 3.37
CA TYR A 83 14.17 1.94 3.87
C TYR A 83 14.11 2.04 5.40
N PRO A 84 13.74 3.19 5.96
CA PRO A 84 13.72 3.37 7.41
C PRO A 84 12.58 2.57 8.05
N VAL A 85 12.73 2.19 9.31
CA VAL A 85 11.75 1.41 10.10
C VAL A 85 11.20 2.23 11.27
N SER A 86 10.10 1.77 11.88
CA SER A 86 9.51 2.35 13.10
C SER A 86 9.18 3.84 13.01
N ARG A 87 8.65 4.29 11.86
CA ARG A 87 8.30 5.70 11.65
C ARG A 87 7.10 5.88 10.73
N LEU A 88 6.47 7.03 10.82
CA LEU A 88 5.47 7.48 9.86
C LEU A 88 6.18 8.02 8.61
N LEU A 89 5.89 7.48 7.42
CA LEU A 89 6.50 7.96 6.17
C LEU A 89 5.73 9.14 5.58
N GLY A 90 4.40 9.05 5.56
CA GLY A 90 3.57 10.04 4.92
C GLY A 90 2.13 9.57 4.77
N ALA A 91 1.36 10.30 3.97
CA ALA A 91 -0.01 9.94 3.63
C ALA A 91 -0.15 9.81 2.11
N SER A 92 -0.92 8.83 1.68
CA SER A 92 -1.25 8.60 0.27
C SER A 92 -2.75 8.63 0.06
N THR A 93 -3.16 8.82 -1.20
CA THR A 93 -4.57 8.80 -1.58
C THR A 93 -5.00 7.35 -1.77
N TRP A 94 -5.98 6.92 -1.00
CA TRP A 94 -6.46 5.55 -0.98
C TRP A 94 -7.86 5.45 -1.55
N SER A 95 -8.09 4.42 -2.37
CA SER A 95 -9.40 4.04 -2.85
C SER A 95 -9.72 2.61 -2.43
N ALA A 96 -10.78 2.44 -1.66
CA ALA A 96 -11.32 1.11 -1.38
C ALA A 96 -11.94 0.55 -2.65
N ALA A 97 -11.41 -0.55 -3.19
CA ALA A 97 -12.08 -1.28 -4.26
C ALA A 97 -12.96 -2.39 -3.67
N SER A 98 -14.24 -2.40 -4.05
CA SER A 98 -15.15 -3.50 -3.74
C SER A 98 -15.09 -4.54 -4.86
N GLY A 99 -14.51 -5.71 -4.60
CA GLY A 99 -14.71 -6.89 -5.46
C GLY A 99 -16.16 -7.39 -5.40
N PRO A 100 -16.62 -8.17 -6.40
CA PRO A 100 -17.97 -8.76 -6.39
C PRO A 100 -18.22 -9.56 -5.11
N ARG A 101 -19.46 -9.50 -4.59
CA ARG A 101 -19.85 -10.11 -3.29
C ARG A 101 -19.80 -11.63 -3.25
N SER A 102 -19.60 -12.30 -4.37
CA SER A 102 -19.44 -13.75 -4.44
C SER A 102 -18.01 -14.10 -4.81
N SER A 103 -17.50 -15.16 -4.18
CA SER A 103 -16.17 -15.76 -4.35
C SER A 103 -15.14 -15.27 -3.35
N SER A 104 -14.49 -16.26 -2.72
CA SER A 104 -13.41 -16.23 -1.73
C SER A 104 -12.13 -15.48 -2.15
N ALA A 105 -12.18 -14.65 -3.19
CA ALA A 105 -11.06 -13.82 -3.63
C ALA A 105 -10.95 -12.59 -2.73
N GLY A 106 -9.77 -12.39 -2.12
CA GLY A 106 -9.47 -11.20 -1.32
C GLY A 106 -9.81 -9.91 -2.07
N ARG A 107 -10.33 -8.90 -1.34
CA ARG A 107 -10.65 -7.60 -1.93
C ARG A 107 -9.37 -6.78 -2.03
N THR A 108 -9.18 -6.16 -3.18
CA THR A 108 -7.99 -5.38 -3.49
C THR A 108 -8.22 -3.92 -3.13
N CYS A 109 -7.25 -3.27 -2.51
CA CYS A 109 -7.26 -1.83 -2.26
C CYS A 109 -6.19 -1.15 -3.11
N LEU A 110 -6.51 0.03 -3.63
CA LEU A 110 -5.66 0.74 -4.58
C LEU A 110 -5.15 2.05 -3.96
N ASN A 111 -3.85 2.24 -4.06
CA ASN A 111 -3.17 3.51 -3.91
C ASN A 111 -3.24 4.22 -5.28
N GLN A 112 -3.96 5.34 -5.34
CA GLN A 112 -4.23 6.06 -6.59
C GLN A 112 -3.08 6.97 -6.97
#